data_AF-A0A9D5BCN3-F1
#
_entry.id   AF-A0A9D5BCN3-F1
#
_cell.length_a   1.000
_cell.length_b   1.000
_cell.length_c   1.000
_cell.angle_alpha   90.00
_cell.angle_beta   90.00
_cell.angle_gamma   90.00
#
_symmetry.space_group_name_H-M   'P 1'
#
loop_
_entity.id
_entity.type
_entity.pdbx_description
1 polymer ?
#
loop_
_entity_poly.entity_id
_entity_poly.type
_entity_poly.pdbx_seq_one_letter_code
_entity_poly.pdbx_strand_id
1 'polypeptide(L)'
;MLMLKPLAALSPSLSASSVARRMSSSPTFPKFISVEAADIHSRTRPDGFRFSLVSYNILAQAYVKSIIFPYSPRSSLRWSRRSNSILDVLKNLGADFFCLQELDEFDSFYKGKMQELGYSSIYMKRSGEKKRDGCGIFYKDELVGLGGKN
;
A
#
# COMPACT_ATOMS: atom_id res chain seq x y z
N MET A 1 44.74 -59.94 7.55
CA MET A 1 44.22 -58.71 6.92
C MET A 1 42.70 -58.79 6.99
N LEU A 2 42.13 -58.32 8.10
CA LEU A 2 40.73 -58.54 8.48
C LEU A 2 39.84 -57.45 7.89
N MET A 3 38.78 -57.88 7.20
CA MET A 3 37.70 -57.02 6.72
C MET A 3 36.80 -56.59 7.88
N LEU A 4 36.38 -55.31 7.92
CA LEU A 4 35.26 -54.85 8.73
C LEU A 4 34.15 -54.25 7.83
N LYS A 5 32.94 -54.68 8.13
CA LYS A 5 31.63 -54.33 7.54
C LYS A 5 31.10 -52.99 8.10
N PRO A 6 30.13 -52.34 7.43
CA PRO A 6 29.78 -50.93 7.62
C PRO A 6 28.92 -50.66 8.86
N LEU A 7 29.07 -49.47 9.43
CA LEU A 7 28.33 -48.99 10.60
C LEU A 7 26.99 -48.36 10.16
N ALA A 8 25.89 -48.87 10.71
CA ALA A 8 24.54 -48.41 10.44
C ALA A 8 24.27 -47.00 11.04
N ALA A 9 23.51 -46.20 10.29
CA ALA A 9 23.03 -44.88 10.72
C ALA A 9 21.97 -45.02 11.81
N LEU A 10 22.19 -44.39 12.95
CA LEU A 10 21.20 -44.13 13.99
C LEU A 10 20.52 -42.79 13.70
N SER A 11 19.20 -42.80 13.55
CA SER A 11 18.36 -41.61 13.56
C SER A 11 18.00 -41.24 15.01
N PRO A 12 17.98 -39.94 15.33
CA PRO A 12 17.05 -39.48 16.35
C PRO A 12 16.25 -38.24 15.91
N SER A 13 14.95 -38.38 16.12
CA SER A 13 14.03 -37.37 16.66
C SER A 13 13.94 -35.99 16.00
N LEU A 14 12.74 -35.63 15.56
CA LEU A 14 11.86 -34.70 16.27
C LEU A 14 10.56 -34.60 15.47
N SER A 15 9.43 -34.92 16.08
CA SER A 15 8.12 -34.65 15.48
C SER A 15 7.96 -33.13 15.38
N ALA A 16 8.08 -32.59 14.18
CA ALA A 16 7.66 -31.23 13.90
C ALA A 16 6.14 -31.20 13.94
N SER A 17 5.58 -31.01 15.14
CA SER A 17 4.18 -30.61 15.30
C SER A 17 4.03 -29.30 14.55
N SER A 18 3.41 -29.36 13.38
CA SER A 18 3.06 -28.21 12.57
C SER A 18 2.06 -27.37 13.35
N VAL A 19 2.57 -26.36 14.06
CA VAL A 19 1.75 -25.26 14.53
C VAL A 19 1.34 -24.49 13.27
N ALA A 20 0.30 -24.97 12.61
CA ALA A 20 -0.42 -24.24 11.60
C ALA A 20 -0.99 -23.00 12.30
N ARG A 21 -0.24 -21.89 12.29
CA ARG A 21 -0.78 -20.57 12.56
C ARG A 21 -1.94 -20.39 11.58
N ARG A 22 -3.17 -20.48 12.09
CA ARG A 22 -4.35 -19.97 11.37
C ARG A 22 -4.07 -18.49 11.15
N MET A 23 -3.64 -18.15 9.93
CA MET A 23 -3.62 -16.76 9.51
C MET A 23 -5.08 -16.31 9.49
N SER A 24 -5.41 -15.30 10.27
CA SER A 24 -6.71 -14.62 10.16
C SER A 24 -6.88 -14.21 8.70
N SER A 25 -7.95 -14.68 8.06
CA SER A 25 -8.21 -14.49 6.63
C SER A 25 -8.64 -13.05 6.27
N SER A 26 -8.72 -12.16 7.26
CA SER A 26 -9.01 -10.74 7.04
C SER A 26 -7.72 -10.01 6.63
N PRO A 27 -7.72 -9.28 5.51
CA PRO A 27 -6.60 -8.42 5.16
C PRO A 27 -6.36 -7.41 6.29
N THR A 28 -5.15 -7.38 6.84
CA THR A 28 -4.74 -6.34 7.78
C THR A 28 -4.41 -5.07 6.99
N PHE A 29 -5.21 -4.03 7.17
CA PHE A 29 -4.96 -2.71 6.59
C PHE A 29 -4.10 -1.86 7.52
N PRO A 30 -3.28 -0.94 6.98
CA PRO A 30 -2.60 0.07 7.78
C PRO A 30 -3.64 0.87 8.58
N LYS A 31 -3.38 1.09 9.86
CA LYS A 31 -4.20 1.94 10.72
C LYS A 31 -3.42 3.21 11.05
N PHE A 32 -4.11 4.34 11.13
CA PHE A 32 -3.51 5.54 11.72
C PHE A 32 -3.14 5.25 13.17
N ILE A 33 -1.90 5.55 13.53
CA ILE A 33 -1.44 5.54 14.91
C ILE A 33 -1.28 7.00 15.30
N SER A 34 -2.02 7.43 16.33
CA SER A 34 -1.84 8.76 16.91
C SER A 34 -0.40 8.87 17.37
N VAL A 35 0.37 9.75 16.73
CA VAL A 35 1.68 10.11 17.24
C VAL A 35 1.42 11.14 18.32
N GLU A 36 1.02 10.68 19.51
CA GLU A 36 1.06 11.49 20.73
C GLU A 36 2.53 11.66 21.13
N ALA A 37 3.28 12.37 20.30
CA ALA A 37 4.63 12.76 20.66
C ALA A 37 4.51 13.97 21.58
N ALA A 38 5.06 13.84 22.78
CA ALA A 38 5.32 14.93 23.71
C ALA A 38 6.09 16.11 23.06
N ASP A 39 6.69 15.87 21.89
CA ASP A 39 7.51 16.83 21.12
C ASP A 39 6.79 17.42 19.90
N ILE A 40 5.54 17.04 19.59
CA ILE A 40 4.75 17.77 18.58
C ILE A 40 4.19 19.01 19.26
N HIS A 41 4.93 20.11 19.16
CA HIS A 41 4.48 21.45 19.54
C HIS A 41 3.45 21.97 18.51
N SER A 42 2.40 21.20 18.27
CA SER A 42 1.25 21.70 17.52
C SER A 42 0.71 22.86 18.34
N ARG A 43 0.74 24.05 17.76
CA ARG A 43 -0.07 25.18 18.24
C ARG A 43 -1.53 24.83 17.94
N THR A 44 -2.08 23.85 18.65
CA THR A 44 -3.49 23.48 18.54
C THR A 44 -4.29 24.67 19.00
N ARG A 45 -4.75 25.49 18.06
CA ARG A 45 -5.83 26.41 18.36
C ARG A 45 -7.09 25.57 18.55
N PRO A 46 -7.88 25.81 19.61
CA PRO A 46 -9.10 25.05 19.87
C PRO A 46 -10.11 25.08 18.71
N ASP A 47 -10.03 26.08 17.84
CA ASP A 47 -10.86 26.32 16.65
C ASP A 47 -10.19 25.89 15.32
N GLY A 48 -9.07 25.18 15.38
CA GLY A 48 -8.35 24.74 14.19
C GLY A 48 -9.09 23.65 13.40
N PHE A 49 -9.10 23.79 12.07
CA PHE A 49 -9.61 22.76 11.16
C PHE A 49 -8.74 21.49 11.23
N ARG A 50 -9.36 20.34 11.47
CA ARG A 50 -8.69 19.04 11.54
C ARG A 50 -8.97 18.25 10.27
N PHE A 51 -7.92 17.66 9.70
CA PHE A 51 -8.02 16.77 8.56
C PHE A 51 -6.99 15.65 8.66
N SER A 52 -7.21 14.58 7.90
CA SER A 52 -6.32 13.45 7.76
C SER A 52 -5.62 13.46 6.40
N LEU A 53 -4.31 13.20 6.39
CA LEU A 53 -3.49 13.15 5.19
C LEU A 53 -2.76 11.81 5.13
N VAL A 54 -2.79 11.18 3.96
CA VAL A 54 -1.96 10.01 3.64
C VAL A 54 -1.02 10.38 2.51
N SER A 55 0.27 10.13 2.71
CA SER A 55 1.26 10.13 1.63
C SER A 55 1.66 8.68 1.36
N TYR A 56 1.52 8.22 0.11
CA TYR A 56 1.79 6.83 -0.22
C TYR A 56 2.38 6.65 -1.61
N ASN A 57 3.60 6.09 -1.68
CA ASN A 57 4.19 5.67 -2.93
C ASN A 57 3.63 4.28 -3.30
N ILE A 58 2.90 4.23 -4.40
CA ILE A 58 2.14 3.04 -4.79
C ILE A 58 2.89 2.13 -5.78
N LEU A 59 4.14 2.47 -6.12
CA LEU A 59 5.02 1.79 -7.06
C LEU A 59 4.38 1.62 -8.43
N ALA A 60 4.80 2.39 -9.43
CA ALA A 60 4.21 2.30 -10.77
C ALA A 60 4.40 0.91 -11.36
N GLN A 61 3.44 0.40 -12.13
CA GLN A 61 3.56 -0.89 -12.79
C GLN A 61 4.78 -0.94 -13.72
N ALA A 62 5.17 0.19 -14.31
CA ALA A 62 6.36 0.31 -15.14
C ALA A 62 7.68 -0.06 -14.41
N TYR A 63 7.70 -0.02 -13.08
CA TYR A 63 8.87 -0.35 -12.25
C TYR A 63 8.83 -1.76 -11.66
N VAL A 64 7.71 -2.47 -11.82
CA VAL A 64 7.59 -3.84 -11.37
C VAL A 64 8.34 -4.77 -12.32
N LYS A 65 9.56 -5.16 -11.94
CA LYS A 65 10.37 -6.16 -12.64
C LYS A 65 10.59 -7.36 -11.71
N SER A 66 10.39 -8.57 -12.21
CA SER A 66 10.52 -9.81 -11.43
C SER A 66 11.89 -9.94 -10.76
N ILE A 67 12.96 -9.47 -11.41
CA ILE A 67 14.32 -9.48 -10.87
C ILE A 67 14.52 -8.53 -9.68
N ILE A 68 13.75 -7.44 -9.60
CA ILE A 68 13.81 -6.47 -8.49
C ILE A 68 13.04 -6.99 -7.28
N PHE A 69 12.02 -7.84 -7.50
CA PHE A 69 11.14 -8.38 -6.46
C PHE A 69 11.15 -9.92 -6.43
N PRO A 70 12.32 -10.58 -6.20
CA PRO A 70 12.45 -12.02 -6.33
C PRO A 70 11.66 -12.81 -5.27
N TYR A 71 11.42 -12.21 -4.10
CA TYR A 71 10.67 -12.84 -3.00
C TYR A 71 9.17 -12.59 -3.06
N SER A 72 8.70 -11.74 -3.97
CA SER A 72 7.27 -11.43 -4.10
C SER A 72 6.59 -12.43 -5.04
N PRO A 73 5.46 -13.05 -4.63
CA PRO A 73 4.70 -13.92 -5.52
C PRO A 73 4.32 -13.19 -6.81
N ARG A 74 4.55 -13.80 -7.97
CA ARG A 74 4.26 -13.17 -9.29
C ARG A 74 2.83 -12.67 -9.40
N SER A 75 1.87 -13.41 -8.82
CA SER A 75 0.47 -13.00 -8.80
C SER A 75 0.26 -11.67 -8.10
N SER A 76 0.97 -11.43 -7.01
CA SER A 76 0.89 -10.19 -6.23
C SER A 76 1.60 -9.02 -6.91
N LEU A 77 2.44 -9.27 -7.92
CA LEU A 77 3.08 -8.23 -8.73
C LEU A 77 2.28 -7.86 -9.98
N ARG A 78 1.23 -8.63 -10.31
CA ARG A 78 0.35 -8.32 -11.46
C ARG A 78 -0.42 -7.05 -11.17
N TRP A 79 -0.44 -6.15 -12.15
CA TRP A 79 -1.19 -4.90 -12.11
C TRP A 79 -2.60 -5.07 -11.56
N SER A 80 -3.39 -5.97 -12.16
CA SER A 80 -4.79 -6.19 -11.80
C SER A 80 -5.00 -6.67 -10.36
N ARG A 81 -3.98 -7.25 -9.71
CA ARG A 81 -4.06 -7.58 -8.28
C ARG A 81 -3.59 -6.40 -7.43
N ARG A 82 -2.43 -5.81 -7.74
CA ARG A 82 -1.89 -4.69 -6.95
C ARG A 82 -2.80 -3.49 -6.95
N SER A 83 -3.32 -3.08 -8.09
CA SER A 83 -4.14 -1.86 -8.19
C SER A 83 -5.41 -1.97 -7.33
N ASN A 84 -6.05 -3.14 -7.33
CA ASN A 84 -7.19 -3.42 -6.46
C ASN A 84 -6.79 -3.45 -4.98
N SER A 85 -5.68 -4.10 -4.63
CA SER A 85 -5.19 -4.10 -3.23
C SER A 85 -4.81 -2.70 -2.74
N ILE A 86 -4.22 -1.87 -3.59
CA ILE A 86 -3.91 -0.47 -3.27
C ILE A 86 -5.21 0.29 -3.07
N LEU A 87 -6.19 0.15 -3.97
CA LEU A 87 -7.50 0.78 -3.82
C LEU A 87 -8.20 0.38 -2.52
N ASP A 88 -8.14 -0.90 -2.13
CA ASP A 88 -8.65 -1.37 -0.84
C ASP A 88 -7.94 -0.68 0.33
N VAL A 89 -6.62 -0.52 0.27
CA VAL A 89 -5.86 0.22 1.30
C VAL A 89 -6.34 1.67 1.37
N LEU A 90 -6.45 2.38 0.24
CA LEU A 90 -6.91 3.77 0.22
C LEU A 90 -8.34 3.90 0.77
N LYS A 91 -9.24 3.03 0.33
CA LYS A 91 -10.63 2.98 0.81
C LYS A 91 -10.71 2.76 2.32
N ASN A 92 -9.93 1.83 2.86
CA ASN A 92 -9.95 1.53 4.29
C ASN A 92 -9.28 2.61 5.14
N LEU A 93 -8.29 3.32 4.60
CA LEU A 93 -7.72 4.48 5.26
C LEU A 93 -8.72 5.64 5.33
N GLY A 94 -9.53 5.84 4.29
CA GLY A 94 -10.63 6.82 4.29
C GLY A 94 -10.19 8.27 4.56
N ALA A 95 -8.92 8.58 4.31
CA ALA A 95 -8.31 9.88 4.62
C ALA A 95 -8.98 11.01 3.85
N ASP A 96 -8.83 12.23 4.34
CA ASP A 96 -9.39 13.42 3.72
C ASP A 96 -8.60 13.84 2.48
N PHE A 97 -7.29 13.64 2.53
CA PHE A 97 -6.36 13.86 1.44
C PHE A 97 -5.46 12.64 1.24
N PHE A 98 -5.27 12.24 -0.02
CA PHE A 98 -4.24 11.29 -0.44
C PHE A 98 -3.25 11.97 -1.39
N CYS A 99 -1.97 11.89 -1.07
CA CYS A 99 -0.87 12.28 -1.94
C CYS A 99 -0.15 11.01 -2.40
N LEU A 100 -0.40 10.58 -3.63
CA LEU A 100 0.17 9.35 -4.19
C LEU A 100 1.37 9.65 -5.08
N GLN A 101 2.48 8.92 -4.88
CA GLN A 101 3.66 8.96 -5.74
C GLN A 101 3.82 7.67 -6.53
N GLU A 102 4.59 7.75 -7.63
CA GLU A 102 4.70 6.67 -8.62
C GLU A 102 3.33 6.19 -9.13
N LEU A 103 2.42 7.14 -9.28
CA LEU A 103 1.07 6.89 -9.76
C LEU A 103 1.09 6.79 -11.28
N ASP A 104 0.82 5.59 -11.81
CA ASP A 104 0.47 5.35 -13.21
C ASP A 104 -1.02 4.96 -13.35
N GLU A 105 -1.51 4.81 -14.59
CA GLU A 105 -2.90 4.43 -14.87
C GLU A 105 -3.93 5.35 -14.18
N PHE A 106 -3.62 6.65 -14.10
CA PHE A 106 -4.49 7.64 -13.45
C PHE A 106 -5.85 7.73 -14.17
N ASP A 107 -5.87 8.07 -15.46
CA ASP A 107 -7.11 8.26 -16.21
C ASP A 107 -7.88 6.95 -16.43
N SER A 108 -7.16 5.84 -16.62
CA SER A 108 -7.73 4.52 -16.92
C SER A 108 -8.27 3.79 -15.69
N PHE A 109 -7.80 4.10 -14.47
CA PHE A 109 -8.16 3.36 -13.27
C PHE A 109 -8.42 4.27 -12.06
N TYR A 110 -7.40 4.95 -11.54
CA TYR A 110 -7.50 5.60 -10.22
C TYR A 110 -8.45 6.78 -10.19
N LYS A 111 -8.54 7.59 -11.26
CA LYS A 111 -9.44 8.74 -11.33
C LYS A 111 -10.89 8.32 -11.12
N GLY A 112 -11.37 7.38 -11.93
CA GLY A 112 -12.75 6.88 -11.83
C GLY A 112 -13.01 6.17 -10.50
N LYS A 113 -12.07 5.31 -10.06
CA LYS A 113 -12.25 4.55 -8.82
C LYS A 113 -12.25 5.41 -7.56
N MET A 114 -11.42 6.44 -7.50
CA MET A 114 -11.42 7.39 -6.38
C MET A 114 -12.63 8.33 -6.45
N GLN A 115 -13.09 8.70 -7.65
CA GLN A 115 -14.34 9.46 -7.81
C GLN A 115 -15.57 8.68 -7.32
N GLU A 116 -15.65 7.37 -7.60
CA GLU A 116 -16.69 6.48 -7.04
C GLU A 116 -16.66 6.46 -5.50
N LEU A 117 -15.51 6.76 -4.88
CA LEU A 117 -15.33 6.86 -3.43
C LEU A 117 -15.55 8.29 -2.88
N GLY A 118 -15.97 9.24 -3.71
CA GLY A 118 -16.26 10.62 -3.31
C GLY A 118 -15.04 11.56 -3.32
N TYR A 119 -13.97 11.21 -4.03
CA TYR A 119 -12.78 12.04 -4.13
C TYR A 119 -12.69 12.76 -5.49
N SER A 120 -12.46 14.06 -5.44
CA SER A 120 -11.89 14.83 -6.54
C SER A 120 -10.39 14.59 -6.63
N SER A 121 -9.79 14.90 -7.80
CA SER A 121 -8.38 14.57 -8.03
C SER A 121 -7.66 15.51 -8.98
N ILE A 122 -6.37 15.73 -8.71
CA ILE A 122 -5.43 16.43 -9.58
C ILE A 122 -4.25 15.48 -9.83
N TYR A 123 -3.81 15.38 -11.08
CA TYR A 123 -2.68 14.55 -11.47
C TYR A 123 -1.63 15.37 -12.21
N MET A 124 -0.36 15.14 -11.85
CA MET A 124 0.79 15.70 -12.52
C MET A 124 1.72 14.58 -12.96
N LYS A 125 1.79 14.35 -14.27
CA LYS A 125 2.72 13.37 -14.86
C LYS A 125 4.16 13.84 -14.66
N ARG A 126 5.06 12.94 -14.33
CA ARG A 126 6.49 13.26 -14.24
C ARG A 126 7.05 13.63 -15.61
N SER A 127 7.88 14.67 -15.66
CA SER A 127 8.54 15.13 -16.89
C SER A 127 9.40 14.03 -17.53
N GLY A 128 9.43 14.01 -18.85
CA GLY A 128 10.18 13.05 -19.69
C GLY A 128 9.27 12.05 -20.41
N GLU A 129 9.41 11.95 -21.72
CA GLU A 129 8.50 11.20 -22.61
C GLU A 129 8.32 9.72 -22.20
N LYS A 130 9.41 9.08 -21.76
CA LYS A 130 9.41 7.66 -21.36
C LYS A 130 8.82 7.41 -19.97
N LYS A 131 8.59 8.44 -19.16
CA LYS A 131 8.01 8.29 -17.82
C LYS A 131 6.51 8.13 -17.96
N ARG A 132 5.97 7.09 -17.32
CA ARG A 132 4.52 6.79 -17.33
C ARG A 132 3.84 7.11 -16.00
N ASP A 133 4.63 7.37 -14.97
CA ASP A 133 4.20 7.70 -13.63
C ASP A 133 4.17 9.21 -13.37
N GLY A 134 3.53 9.59 -12.28
CA GLY A 134 3.48 10.94 -11.76
C GLY A 134 3.07 10.97 -10.29
N CYS A 135 2.53 12.11 -9.88
CA CYS A 135 1.95 12.30 -8.55
C CYS A 135 0.47 12.68 -8.68
N GLY A 136 -0.36 12.14 -7.81
CA GLY A 136 -1.79 12.48 -7.73
C GLY A 136 -2.16 12.97 -6.34
N ILE A 137 -3.01 13.99 -6.28
CA ILE A 137 -3.66 14.44 -5.06
C ILE A 137 -5.15 14.12 -5.19
N PHE A 138 -5.68 13.37 -4.23
CA PHE A 138 -7.11 13.06 -4.13
C PHE A 138 -7.66 13.68 -2.85
N TYR A 139 -8.83 14.30 -2.92
CA TYR A 139 -9.40 15.04 -1.79
C TYR A 139 -10.93 14.97 -1.78
N LYS A 140 -11.54 15.03 -0.59
CA LYS A 140 -12.99 15.15 -0.43
C LYS A 140 -13.41 16.62 -0.64
N ASP A 141 -14.36 16.87 -1.53
CA ASP A 141 -14.78 18.24 -1.89
C ASP A 141 -15.36 19.04 -0.71
N GLU A 142 -15.98 18.34 0.24
CA GLU A 142 -16.56 18.92 1.47
C GLU A 142 -15.53 19.69 2.31
N LEU A 143 -14.24 19.39 2.16
CA LEU A 143 -13.16 19.94 2.97
C LEU A 143 -12.39 21.08 2.31
N VAL A 144 -12.50 21.23 0.99
CA VAL A 144 -11.65 22.19 0.24
C VAL A 144 -12.38 23.50 -0.06
N GLY A 145 -13.66 23.64 0.30
CA GLY A 145 -14.43 24.86 0.07
C GLY A 145 -14.58 25.24 -1.42
N LEU A 146 -14.15 24.37 -2.33
CA LEU A 146 -14.26 24.53 -3.78
C LEU A 146 -15.64 24.09 -4.30
N GLY A 147 -16.52 23.62 -3.42
CA GLY A 147 -17.92 23.36 -3.71
C GLY A 147 -18.73 24.67 -3.74
N GLY A 148 -18.63 25.41 -4.84
CA GLY A 148 -19.68 26.33 -5.22
C GLY A 148 -20.99 25.56 -5.33
N LYS A 149 -21.97 25.88 -4.48
CA LYS A 149 -23.35 25.45 -4.67
C LYS A 149 -23.83 26.01 -6.00
N ASN A 150 -24.10 25.13 -6.97
CA ASN A 150 -24.93 25.44 -8.12
C ASN A 150 -26.39 25.13 -7.78
#